data_AF-A0A2E9LA00-F1
#
_entry.id   AF-A0A2E9LA00-F1
#
_cell.length_a   1.000
_cell.length_b   1.000
_cell.length_c   1.000
_cell.angle_alpha   90.00
_cell.angle_beta   90.00
_cell.angle_gamma   90.00
#
_symmetry.space_group_name_H-M   'P 1'
#
loop_
_entity.id
_entity.type
_entity.pdbx_description
1 polymer ?
#
loop_
_entity_poly.entity_id
_entity_poly.type
_entity_poly.pdbx_seq_one_letter_code
_entity_poly.pdbx_strand_id
1 'polypeptide(L)'
;MEQVYRCDSDSFFARLGEHRELQVIHRGQEAQVYRGLLQFVRINYHEIGDELLVRFRPSITLIGLMMLSSILVATAFVAPWWWLLVEVVLLSMALIINSSQLTWELLQFTQEPITLRGQSSSNG
;
A
#
# COMPACT_ATOMS: atom_id res chain seq x y z
N MET A 1 2.78 8.14 0.10
CA MET A 1 3.06 8.89 1.35
C MET A 1 4.47 8.54 1.79
N GLU A 2 5.18 9.46 2.44
CA GLU A 2 6.55 9.25 2.95
C GLU A 2 6.49 9.32 4.47
N GLN A 3 7.06 8.32 5.15
CA GLN A 3 7.11 8.22 6.61
C GLN A 3 8.54 7.87 7.04
N VAL A 4 8.95 8.41 8.18
CA VAL A 4 10.24 8.12 8.80
C VAL A 4 9.97 7.20 9.99
N TYR A 5 10.67 6.08 10.07
CA TYR A 5 10.64 5.17 11.21
C TYR A 5 12.00 5.21 11.93
N ARG A 6 12.00 5.00 13.25
CA ARG A 6 13.23 4.93 14.05
C ARG A 6 13.60 3.47 14.28
N CYS A 7 13.76 2.74 13.19
CA CYS A 7 14.07 1.33 13.25
C CYS A 7 14.80 0.86 11.99
N ASP A 8 15.63 -0.18 12.12
CA ASP A 8 16.35 -0.77 11.00
C ASP A 8 15.38 -1.45 10.02
N SER A 9 15.75 -1.51 8.73
CA SER A 9 14.91 -2.13 7.69
C SER A 9 14.52 -3.58 8.02
N ASP A 10 15.44 -4.37 8.59
CA ASP A 10 15.16 -5.76 9.00
C ASP A 10 14.06 -5.85 10.06
N SER A 11 14.07 -4.94 11.04
CA SER A 11 13.06 -4.90 12.10
C SER A 11 11.70 -4.45 11.58
N PHE A 12 11.68 -3.55 10.59
CA PHE A 12 10.48 -3.10 9.90
C PHE A 12 9.86 -4.25 9.09
N PHE A 13 10.66 -4.97 8.29
CA PHE A 13 10.18 -6.10 7.49
C PHE A 13 9.82 -7.33 8.33
N ALA A 14 10.45 -7.53 9.48
CA ALA A 14 10.06 -8.58 10.43
C ALA A 14 8.62 -8.39 10.92
N ARG A 15 8.21 -7.15 11.27
CA ARG A 15 6.82 -6.83 11.67
C ARG A 15 5.84 -7.05 10.52
N LEU A 16 6.21 -6.65 9.31
CA LEU A 16 5.41 -6.95 8.11
C LEU A 16 5.27 -8.45 7.85
N GLY A 17 6.31 -9.22 8.13
CA GLY A 17 6.35 -10.68 7.96
C GLY A 17 5.50 -11.47 8.96
N GLU A 18 5.11 -10.88 10.10
CA GLU A 18 4.17 -11.51 11.05
C GLU A 18 2.77 -11.68 10.43
N HIS A 19 2.43 -10.85 9.44
CA HIS A 19 1.16 -10.92 8.74
C HIS A 19 1.23 -11.93 7.58
N ARG A 20 0.81 -13.17 7.86
CA ARG A 20 0.84 -14.33 6.94
C ARG A 20 0.13 -14.14 5.59
N GLU A 21 -0.69 -13.10 5.46
CA GLU A 21 -1.41 -12.76 4.22
C GLU A 21 -0.60 -11.85 3.28
N LEU A 22 0.51 -11.30 3.75
CA LEU A 22 1.38 -10.41 2.99
C LEU A 22 2.55 -11.19 2.38
N GLN A 23 2.73 -11.06 1.07
CA GLN A 23 3.94 -11.52 0.39
C GLN A 23 4.84 -10.32 0.11
N VAL A 24 6.03 -10.33 0.70
CA VAL A 24 7.03 -9.26 0.51
C VAL A 24 8.12 -9.75 -0.43
N ILE A 25 8.34 -9.03 -1.53
CA ILE A 25 9.37 -9.30 -2.53
C ILE A 25 10.37 -8.15 -2.52
N HIS A 26 11.62 -8.42 -2.13
CA HIS A 26 12.69 -7.41 -2.11
C HIS A 26 13.35 -7.27 -3.48
N ARG A 27 13.58 -6.03 -3.90
CA ARG A 27 14.21 -5.66 -5.17
C ARG A 27 15.13 -4.46 -4.98
N GLY A 28 16.30 -4.70 -4.38
CA GLY A 28 17.24 -3.63 -4.02
C GLY A 28 16.65 -2.75 -2.92
N GLN A 29 16.60 -1.43 -3.13
CA GLN A 29 15.98 -0.46 -2.20
C GLN A 29 14.45 -0.32 -2.37
N GLU A 30 13.83 -1.22 -3.15
CA GLU A 30 12.38 -1.30 -3.28
C GLU A 30 11.88 -2.65 -2.76
N ALA A 31 10.91 -2.64 -1.86
CA ALA A 31 10.14 -3.81 -1.47
C ALA A 31 8.74 -3.75 -2.10
N GLN A 32 8.27 -4.88 -2.57
CA GLN A 32 6.97 -5.05 -3.20
C GLN A 32 6.11 -5.90 -2.27
N VAL A 33 5.04 -5.31 -1.75
CA VAL A 33 4.13 -6.00 -0.83
C VAL A 33 2.83 -6.33 -1.56
N TYR A 34 2.50 -7.61 -1.59
CA TYR A 34 1.29 -8.14 -2.20
C TYR A 34 0.35 -8.68 -1.12
N ARG A 35 -0.94 -8.45 -1.30
CA ARG A 35 -1.99 -9.15 -0.56
C ARG A 35 -2.95 -9.77 -1.57
N GLY A 36 -2.92 -11.10 -1.65
CA GLY A 36 -3.61 -11.84 -2.70
C GLY A 36 -3.11 -11.48 -4.11
N LEU A 37 -4.00 -11.56 -5.11
CA LEU A 37 -3.67 -11.38 -6.53
C LEU A 37 -3.84 -9.94 -7.05
N LEU A 38 -4.64 -9.14 -6.34
CA LEU A 38 -5.13 -7.85 -6.86
C LEU A 38 -4.57 -6.65 -6.12
N GLN A 39 -4.19 -6.79 -4.84
CA GLN A 39 -3.71 -5.68 -4.03
C GLN A 39 -2.19 -5.68 -3.96
N PHE A 40 -1.60 -4.52 -4.23
CA PHE A 40 -0.16 -4.34 -4.36
C PHE A 40 0.26 -2.94 -3.92
N VAL A 41 1.30 -2.87 -3.10
CA VAL A 41 1.95 -1.61 -2.73
C VAL A 41 3.45 -1.76 -2.94
N ARG A 42 4.04 -0.76 -3.58
CA ARG A 42 5.48 -0.62 -3.66
C ARG A 42 5.96 0.24 -2.51
N ILE A 43 6.89 -0.28 -1.75
CA ILE A 43 7.57 0.38 -0.66
C ILE A 43 8.97 0.70 -1.14
N ASN A 44 9.32 1.98 -1.22
CA ASN A 44 10.71 2.38 -1.46
C ASN A 44 11.29 2.79 -0.11
N TYR A 45 12.43 2.24 0.28
CA TYR A 45 13.01 2.49 1.59
C TYR A 45 14.47 2.95 1.48
N HIS A 46 14.84 3.89 2.33
CA HIS A 46 16.18 4.45 2.38
C HIS A 46 16.63 4.59 3.83
N GLU A 47 17.79 4.06 4.16
CA GLU A 47 18.37 4.15 5.50
C GLU A 47 19.25 5.40 5.60
N ILE A 48 18.99 6.22 6.62
CA ILE A 48 19.79 7.39 6.98
C ILE A 48 20.14 7.29 8.47
N GLY A 49 21.30 6.71 8.78
CA GLY A 49 21.71 6.47 10.17
C GLY A 49 20.78 5.47 10.86
N ASP A 50 20.19 5.86 12.01
CA ASP A 50 19.21 5.06 12.77
C ASP A 50 17.76 5.32 12.33
N GLU A 51 17.55 6.07 11.23
CA GLU A 51 16.23 6.43 10.71
C GLU A 51 16.00 5.77 9.33
N LEU A 52 14.83 5.13 9.17
CA LEU A 52 14.39 4.49 7.94
C LEU A 52 13.30 5.34 7.28
N LEU A 53 13.63 5.94 6.13
CA LEU A 53 12.66 6.60 5.28
C LEU A 53 11.92 5.57 4.44
N VAL A 54 10.61 5.53 4.55
CA VAL A 54 9.76 4.59 3.84
C VAL A 54 8.69 5.35 3.06
N ARG A 55 8.68 5.12 1.75
CA ARG A 55 7.72 5.72 0.82
C ARG A 55 6.79 4.65 0.26
N PHE A 56 5.54 4.71 0.71
CA PHE A 56 4.46 3.86 0.20
C PHE A 56 3.88 4.44 -1.08
N ARG A 57 3.91 3.66 -2.16
CA ARG A 57 3.26 3.94 -3.43
C ARG A 57 2.21 2.88 -3.73
N PRO A 58 0.91 3.18 -3.55
CA PRO A 58 -0.14 2.32 -4.06
C PRO A 58 0.01 2.17 -5.58
N SER A 59 -0.12 0.94 -6.06
CA SER A 59 0.00 0.66 -7.48
C SER A 59 -0.96 -0.47 -7.87
N ILE A 60 -1.45 -0.42 -9.09
CA ILE A 60 -2.40 -1.41 -9.61
C ILE A 60 -1.59 -2.59 -10.13
N THR A 61 -1.98 -3.81 -9.74
CA THR A 61 -1.36 -5.02 -10.28
C THR A 61 -1.59 -5.13 -11.78
N LEU A 62 -0.64 -5.72 -12.52
CA LEU A 62 -0.80 -6.00 -13.95
C LEU A 62 -2.09 -6.81 -14.22
N ILE A 63 -2.41 -7.76 -13.34
CA ILE A 63 -3.61 -8.59 -13.40
C ILE A 63 -4.87 -7.73 -13.25
N GLY A 64 -4.89 -6.82 -12.27
CA GLY A 64 -6.00 -5.87 -12.10
C GLY A 64 -6.20 -4.99 -13.35
N LEU A 65 -5.09 -4.56 -13.97
CA LEU A 65 -5.13 -3.79 -15.20
C LEU A 65 -5.68 -4.61 -16.39
N MET A 66 -5.28 -5.88 -16.51
CA MET A 66 -5.79 -6.79 -17.54
C MET A 66 -7.29 -7.04 -17.39
N MET A 67 -7.75 -7.34 -16.17
CA MET A 67 -9.17 -7.52 -15.86
C MET A 67 -9.99 -6.29 -16.28
N LEU A 68 -9.52 -5.10 -15.90
CA LEU A 68 -10.15 -3.82 -16.27
C LEU A 68 -10.24 -3.63 -17.79
N SER A 69 -9.14 -3.90 -18.50
CA SER A 69 -9.12 -3.77 -19.95
C SER A 69 -10.09 -4.74 -20.62
N SER A 70 -10.20 -5.98 -20.12
CA SER A 70 -11.12 -6.97 -20.65
C SER A 70 -12.58 -6.59 -20.42
N ILE A 71 -12.90 -6.03 -19.24
CA ILE A 71 -14.26 -5.58 -18.90
C ILE A 71 -14.66 -4.42 -19.83
N LEU A 72 -13.80 -3.41 -19.97
CA LEU A 72 -14.05 -2.26 -20.86
C LEU A 72 -14.25 -2.67 -22.32
N VAL A 73 -13.45 -3.62 -22.82
CA VAL A 73 -13.61 -4.13 -24.18
C VAL A 73 -14.94 -4.88 -24.31
N ALA A 74 -15.28 -5.73 -23.35
CA ALA A 74 -16.54 -6.49 -23.37
C ALA A 74 -17.77 -5.56 -23.34
N THR A 75 -17.75 -4.53 -22.50
CA THR A 75 -18.88 -3.59 -22.39
C THR A 75 -18.97 -2.65 -23.58
N ALA A 76 -17.86 -2.34 -24.26
CA ALA A 76 -17.88 -1.49 -25.46
C ALA A 76 -18.67 -2.08 -26.63
N PHE A 77 -18.83 -3.40 -26.71
CA PHE A 77 -19.63 -4.05 -27.76
C PHE A 77 -21.12 -4.09 -27.47
N VAL A 78 -21.53 -3.93 -26.20
CA VAL A 78 -22.91 -4.18 -25.74
C VAL A 78 -23.58 -2.90 -25.24
N ALA A 79 -22.81 -2.00 -24.63
CA ALA A 79 -23.35 -0.86 -23.94
C ALA A 79 -23.30 0.42 -24.81
N PRO A 80 -24.24 1.36 -24.61
CA PRO A 80 -24.16 2.68 -25.20
C PRO A 80 -22.87 3.40 -24.77
N TRP A 81 -22.32 4.25 -25.63
CA TRP A 81 -21.06 4.97 -25.37
C TRP A 81 -21.07 5.81 -24.07
N TRP A 82 -22.22 6.34 -23.67
CA TRP A 82 -22.36 7.10 -22.42
C TRP A 82 -22.28 6.20 -21.17
N TRP A 83 -22.61 4.91 -21.29
CA TRP A 83 -22.48 3.94 -20.21
C TRP A 83 -21.01 3.61 -19.93
N LEU A 84 -20.17 3.59 -20.97
CA LEU A 84 -18.72 3.40 -20.82
C LEU A 84 -18.09 4.50 -19.96
N LEU A 85 -18.57 5.75 -20.07
CA LEU A 85 -18.09 6.85 -19.21
C LEU A 85 -18.42 6.59 -17.74
N VAL A 86 -19.65 6.16 -17.43
CA VAL A 86 -20.07 5.82 -16.07
C VAL A 86 -19.24 4.67 -15.52
N GLU A 87 -19.00 3.65 -16.34
CA GLU A 87 -18.22 2.48 -15.97
C GLU A 87 -16.76 2.84 -15.64
N VAL A 88 -16.11 3.69 -16.46
CA VAL A 88 -14.76 4.19 -16.18
C VAL A 88 -14.71 4.96 -14.86
N VAL A 89 -15.72 5.79 -14.57
CA VAL A 89 -15.80 6.53 -13.29
C VAL A 89 -15.93 5.57 -12.10
N LEU A 90 -16.83 4.59 -12.18
CA LEU A 90 -17.01 3.60 -11.10
C LEU A 90 -15.77 2.73 -10.90
N LEU A 91 -15.14 2.26 -11.98
CA LEU A 91 -13.93 1.44 -11.93
C LEU A 91 -12.74 2.21 -11.37
N SER A 92 -12.56 3.47 -11.79
CA SER A 92 -11.51 4.33 -11.24
C SER A 92 -11.70 4.57 -9.74
N MET A 93 -12.94 4.76 -9.29
CA MET A 93 -13.22 4.94 -7.87
C MET A 93 -12.99 3.66 -7.06
N ALA A 94 -13.40 2.50 -7.58
CA ALA A 94 -13.14 1.21 -6.96
C ALA A 94 -11.63 0.94 -6.81
N LEU A 95 -10.84 1.28 -7.84
CA LEU A 95 -9.38 1.18 -7.79
C LEU A 95 -8.76 2.08 -6.72
N ILE A 96 -9.20 3.34 -6.63
CA ILE A 96 -8.71 4.29 -5.63
C ILE A 96 -8.98 3.72 -4.24
N ILE A 97 -10.21 3.27 -3.95
CA ILE A 97 -10.58 2.72 -2.65
C ILE A 97 -9.74 1.48 -2.31
N ASN A 98 -9.63 0.53 -3.23
CA ASN A 98 -8.89 -0.72 -3.00
C ASN A 98 -7.39 -0.46 -2.76
N SER A 99 -6.80 0.48 -3.51
CA SER A 99 -5.39 0.86 -3.33
C SER A 99 -5.14 1.63 -2.02
N SER A 100 -6.14 2.40 -1.57
CA SER A 100 -6.10 3.14 -0.30
C SER A 100 -6.18 2.19 0.88
N GLN A 101 -7.03 1.17 0.82
CA GLN A 101 -7.23 0.22 1.91
C GLN A 101 -5.93 -0.52 2.28
N LEU A 102 -5.22 -1.08 1.30
CA LEU A 102 -3.97 -1.78 1.58
C LEU A 102 -2.88 -0.83 2.10
N THR A 103 -2.87 0.43 1.64
CA THR A 103 -1.96 1.45 2.18
C THR A 103 -2.26 1.72 3.66
N TRP A 104 -3.54 1.85 4.04
CA TRP A 104 -3.95 2.06 5.43
C TRP A 104 -3.59 0.89 6.35
N GLU A 105 -3.78 -0.35 5.89
CA GLU A 105 -3.43 -1.53 6.67
C GLU A 105 -1.91 -1.63 6.90
N LEU A 106 -1.11 -1.39 5.86
CA LEU A 106 0.35 -1.35 6.01
C LEU A 106 0.78 -0.29 7.02
N LEU A 107 0.17 0.90 6.99
CA LEU A 107 0.45 1.96 7.96
C LEU A 107 0.10 1.56 9.40
N GLN A 108 -0.96 0.78 9.60
CA GLN A 108 -1.34 0.27 10.92
C GLN A 108 -0.36 -0.80 11.41
N PHE A 109 0.10 -1.69 10.52
CA PHE A 109 1.06 -2.74 10.88
C PHE A 109 2.45 -2.19 11.19
N THR A 110 2.83 -1.08 10.57
CA THR A 110 4.15 -0.48 10.75
C THR A 110 4.16 0.67 11.75
N GLN A 111 3.01 1.06 12.31
CA GLN A 111 2.95 2.07 13.36
C GLN A 111 3.75 1.61 14.58
N GLU A 112 4.85 2.30 14.86
CA GLU A 112 5.46 2.24 16.18
C GLU A 112 4.40 2.70 17.20
N PRO A 113 4.24 2.00 18.35
CA PRO A 113 3.36 2.49 19.40
C PRO A 113 3.82 3.90 19.72
N ILE A 114 2.92 4.88 19.57
CA ILE A 114 3.18 6.26 20.00
C ILE A 114 3.45 6.15 21.49
N THR A 115 4.73 6.11 21.88
CA THR A 115 5.12 6.35 23.25
C THR A 115 4.79 7.82 23.46
N LEU A 116 3.56 8.10 23.86
CA LEU A 116 3.18 9.36 24.49
C LEU A 116 4.23 9.55 25.55
N ARG A 117 5.17 10.46 25.26
CA ARG A 117 6.27 10.82 26.15
C ARG A 117 5.59 11.12 27.47
N GLY A 118 5.64 10.17 28.41
CA GLY A 118 5.03 10.33 29.71
C GLY A 118 5.61 11.62 30.23
N GLN A 119 4.78 12.67 30.32
CA GLN A 119 5.14 13.84 31.08
C GLN A 119 5.30 13.31 32.49
N SER A 120 6.54 12.95 32.82
CA SER A 120 6.96 12.66 34.16
C SER A 120 6.67 13.95 34.91
N SER A 121 5.53 13.99 35.59
CA SER A 121 5.16 15.02 36.54
C SER A 121 6.15 14.91 37.70
N SER A 122 7.35 15.45 37.48
CA SER A 122 8.35 15.73 38.49
C SER A 122 7.88 16.96 39.25
N ASN A 123 7.04 16.75 40.26
CA ASN A 123 6.91 17.68 41.37
C ASN A 123 7.20 16.88 42.64
N GLY A 124 8.48 16.92 43.04
CA GLY A 124 8.89 16.77 44.43
C GLY A 124 8.69 18.06 45.19
#